data_AF-A0A4P6U1D4-F1
#
_entry.id   AF-A0A4P6U1D4-F1
#
_cell.length_a   1.000
_cell.length_b   1.000
_cell.length_c   1.000
_cell.angle_alpha   90.00
_cell.angle_beta   90.00
_cell.angle_gamma   90.00
#
_symmetry.space_group_name_H-M   'P 1'
#
loop_
_entity.id
_entity.type
_entity.pdbx_description
1 polymer ?
#
loop_
_entity_poly.entity_id
_entity_poly.type
_entity_poly.pdbx_seq_one_letter_code
_entity_poly.pdbx_strand_id
1 'polypeptide(L)'
;MAPTTRPHSGRLRAWLTLATDNWLSRGYLAAAGSAIGFFLYAVYLSPDPGFAAIWPFAATLPLSAIAFLTPTPELDPATNWLTPLLFTTWVSLCALVNAGLLGMAARAFRTRSAA
;
A
#
# COMPACT_ATOMS: atom_id res chain seq x y z
N MET A 1 -39.11 3.41 12.93
CA MET A 1 -37.69 3.52 13.32
C MET A 1 -36.84 3.12 12.12
N ALA A 2 -36.12 4.06 11.52
CA ALA A 2 -35.28 3.80 10.34
C ALA A 2 -33.97 3.10 10.74
N PRO A 3 -33.43 2.18 9.93
CA PRO A 3 -32.19 1.49 10.25
C PRO A 3 -31.01 2.48 10.18
N THR A 4 -30.31 2.63 11.29
CA THR A 4 -29.10 3.46 11.37
C THR A 4 -27.95 2.76 10.65
N THR A 5 -27.57 3.28 9.48
CA THR A 5 -26.38 2.84 8.74
C THR A 5 -25.11 3.24 9.48
N ARG A 6 -24.66 2.43 10.43
CA ARG A 6 -23.28 2.48 10.95
C ARG A 6 -22.62 1.10 10.99
N PRO A 7 -21.95 0.66 9.90
CA PRO A 7 -20.98 -0.42 10.04
C PRO A 7 -19.66 -0.22 9.28
N HIS A 8 -19.39 0.94 8.66
CA HIS A 8 -18.21 1.07 7.79
C HIS A 8 -16.91 1.26 8.57
N SER A 9 -16.92 2.05 9.65
CA SER A 9 -15.73 2.31 10.46
C SER A 9 -15.21 1.07 11.20
N GLY A 10 -16.12 0.19 11.67
CA GLY A 10 -15.73 -1.04 12.37
C GLY A 10 -15.00 -2.04 11.46
N ARG A 11 -15.43 -2.14 10.20
CA ARG A 11 -14.79 -3.03 9.21
C ARG A 11 -13.40 -2.55 8.82
N LEU A 12 -13.25 -1.25 8.54
CA LEU A 12 -11.95 -0.66 8.23
C LEU A 12 -10.98 -0.82 9.41
N ARG A 13 -11.45 -0.56 10.63
CA ARG A 13 -10.63 -0.72 11.84
C ARG A 13 -10.17 -2.17 12.03
N ALA A 14 -11.09 -3.13 11.91
CA ALA A 14 -10.76 -4.55 12.03
C ALA A 14 -9.73 -4.99 10.99
N TRP A 15 -9.83 -4.46 9.77
CA TRP A 15 -8.89 -4.76 8.70
C TRP A 15 -7.51 -4.12 8.91
N LEU A 16 -7.46 -2.86 9.36
CA LEU A 16 -6.20 -2.22 9.76
C LEU A 16 -5.53 -2.95 10.93
N THR A 17 -6.31 -3.44 11.89
CA THR A 17 -5.79 -4.31 12.95
C THR A 17 -5.12 -5.53 12.34
N LEU A 18 -5.78 -6.23 11.41
CA LEU A 18 -5.20 -7.39 10.75
C LEU A 18 -3.88 -7.09 10.01
N ALA A 19 -3.81 -5.94 9.33
CA ALA A 19 -2.63 -5.47 8.62
C ALA A 19 -1.47 -5.08 9.55
N THR A 20 -1.71 -4.80 10.84
CA THR A 20 -0.70 -4.25 11.75
C THR A 20 -0.43 -5.11 12.99
N ASP A 21 -1.29 -6.07 13.31
CA ASP A 21 -1.25 -6.86 14.56
C ASP A 21 -0.36 -8.12 14.47
N ASN A 22 0.39 -8.30 13.39
CA ASN A 22 1.30 -9.43 13.26
C ASN A 22 2.67 -9.03 12.71
N TRP A 23 3.72 -9.72 13.16
CA TRP A 23 5.10 -9.43 12.80
C TRP A 23 5.37 -9.51 11.30
N LEU A 24 4.73 -10.44 10.59
CA LEU A 24 4.89 -10.60 9.14
C LEU A 24 4.37 -9.36 8.39
N SER A 25 3.13 -8.95 8.68
CA SER A 25 2.56 -7.75 8.06
C SER A 25 3.28 -6.48 8.49
N ARG A 26 3.75 -6.38 9.74
CA ARG A 26 4.58 -5.24 10.18
C ARG A 26 5.92 -5.17 9.45
N GLY A 27 6.60 -6.31 9.31
CA GLY A 27 7.86 -6.39 8.56
C GLY A 27 7.67 -6.03 7.10
N TYR A 28 6.59 -6.52 6.48
CA TYR A 28 6.19 -6.15 5.13
C TYR A 28 5.90 -4.64 5.01
N LEU A 29 5.13 -4.06 5.92
CA LEU A 29 4.82 -2.61 5.92
C LEU A 29 6.07 -1.77 6.14
N ALA A 30 7.01 -2.22 6.97
CA ALA A 30 8.29 -1.57 7.16
C ALA A 30 9.11 -1.57 5.86
N ALA A 31 9.21 -2.72 5.18
CA ALA A 31 9.90 -2.82 3.89
C ALA A 31 9.26 -1.94 2.81
N ALA A 32 7.93 -1.96 2.70
CA ALA A 32 7.18 -1.11 1.76
C ALA A 32 7.37 0.38 2.09
N GLY A 33 7.30 0.74 3.38
CA GLY A 33 7.53 2.10 3.86
C GLY A 33 8.94 2.59 3.58
N SER A 34 9.97 1.75 3.78
CA SER A 34 11.36 2.06 3.43
C SER A 34 11.52 2.28 1.93
N ALA A 35 10.88 1.46 1.09
CA ALA A 35 10.91 1.64 -0.35
C ALA A 35 10.24 2.95 -0.80
N ILE A 36 9.11 3.32 -0.19
CA ILE A 36 8.43 4.60 -0.42
C ILE A 36 9.31 5.77 0.05
N GLY A 37 9.92 5.67 1.24
CA GLY A 37 10.82 6.69 1.76
C GLY A 37 12.04 6.90 0.87
N PHE A 38 12.64 5.82 0.37
CA PHE A 38 13.73 5.87 -0.61
C PHE A 38 13.28 6.53 -1.91
N PHE A 39 12.10 6.19 -2.43
CA PHE A 39 11.53 6.82 -3.61
C PHE A 39 11.35 8.34 -3.43
N LEU A 40 10.75 8.77 -2.32
CA LEU A 40 10.54 10.18 -2.01
C LEU A 40 11.87 10.93 -1.86
N TYR A 41 12.84 10.34 -1.17
CA TYR A 41 14.19 10.88 -1.09
C TYR A 41 14.79 11.06 -2.49
N ALA A 42 14.70 10.04 -3.34
CA ALA A 42 15.27 10.10 -4.68
C ALA A 42 14.61 11.19 -5.53
N VAL A 43 13.29 11.26 -5.55
CA VAL A 43 12.55 12.23 -6.38
C VAL A 43 12.79 13.67 -5.93
N TYR A 44 12.89 13.93 -4.63
CA TYR A 44 12.96 15.30 -4.12
C TYR A 44 14.36 15.79 -3.77
N LEU A 45 15.32 14.87 -3.53
CA LEU A 45 16.67 15.23 -3.07
C LEU A 45 17.80 14.62 -3.91
N SER A 46 17.56 13.57 -4.71
CA SER A 46 18.61 12.96 -5.53
C SER A 46 18.73 13.64 -6.90
N PRO A 47 19.96 13.84 -7.42
CA PRO A 47 20.17 14.30 -8.78
C PRO A 47 19.80 13.25 -9.85
N ASP A 48 19.68 11.97 -9.48
CA ASP A 48 19.26 10.89 -10.38
C ASP A 48 18.18 10.00 -9.72
N PRO A 49 16.89 10.21 -10.04
CA PRO A 49 15.78 9.41 -9.51
C PRO A 49 15.36 8.27 -10.43
N GLY A 50 16.03 8.03 -11.57
CA GLY A 50 15.50 7.32 -12.74
C GLY A 50 14.90 5.92 -12.49
N PHE A 51 15.26 5.26 -11.39
CA PHE A 51 14.77 3.92 -11.05
C PHE A 51 14.19 3.78 -9.65
N ALA A 52 14.03 4.88 -8.91
CA ALA A 52 13.61 4.80 -7.51
C ALA A 52 12.17 4.27 -7.34
N ALA A 53 11.32 4.45 -8.36
CA ALA A 53 9.93 3.98 -8.35
C ALA A 53 9.81 2.44 -8.41
N ILE A 54 10.84 1.74 -8.91
CA ILE A 54 10.81 0.28 -9.04
C ILE A 54 10.65 -0.39 -7.66
N TRP A 55 11.29 0.15 -6.63
CA TRP A 55 11.30 -0.45 -5.29
C TRP A 55 9.90 -0.52 -4.65
N PRO A 56 9.17 0.59 -4.46
CA PRO A 56 7.83 0.54 -3.88
C PRO A 56 6.84 -0.16 -4.83
N PHE A 57 7.04 -0.06 -6.14
CA PHE A 57 6.22 -0.77 -7.12
C PHE A 57 6.34 -2.29 -6.96
N ALA A 58 7.57 -2.80 -6.97
CA ALA A 58 7.88 -4.23 -6.82
C ALA A 58 7.44 -4.77 -5.45
N ALA A 59 7.65 -4.00 -4.37
CA ALA A 59 7.24 -4.37 -3.02
C ALA A 59 5.73 -4.57 -2.88
N THR A 60 4.93 -3.94 -3.75
CA THR A 60 3.46 -3.92 -3.67
C THR A 60 2.78 -4.74 -4.77
N LEU A 61 3.56 -5.50 -5.55
CA LEU A 61 3.04 -6.47 -6.50
C LEU A 61 2.26 -7.60 -5.78
N PRO A 62 1.27 -8.22 -6.45
CA PRO A 62 0.80 -7.92 -7.81
C PRO A 62 -0.15 -6.72 -7.89
N LEU A 63 -0.67 -6.22 -6.77
CA LEU A 63 -1.74 -5.21 -6.72
C LEU A 63 -1.34 -3.89 -7.38
N SER A 64 -0.09 -3.47 -7.25
CA SER A 64 0.41 -2.25 -7.90
C SER A 64 0.33 -2.30 -9.43
N ALA A 65 0.41 -3.50 -10.04
CA ALA A 65 0.33 -3.68 -11.49
C ALA A 65 -1.05 -3.32 -12.08
N ILE A 66 -2.09 -3.21 -11.26
CA ILE A 66 -3.41 -2.72 -11.71
C ILE A 66 -3.29 -1.30 -12.30
N ALA A 67 -2.31 -0.50 -11.88
CA ALA A 67 -2.05 0.81 -12.48
C ALA A 67 -1.74 0.75 -13.99
N PHE A 68 -1.22 -0.37 -14.50
CA PHE A 68 -0.99 -0.54 -15.94
C PHE A 68 -2.26 -0.78 -16.75
N LEU A 69 -3.37 -1.13 -16.08
CA LEU A 69 -4.67 -1.28 -16.73
C LEU A 69 -5.40 0.06 -16.90
N THR A 70 -4.92 1.11 -16.23
CA THR A 70 -5.49 2.44 -16.33
C THR A 70 -4.65 3.32 -17.27
N PRO A 71 -5.27 4.05 -18.20
CA PRO A 71 -4.53 5.02 -19.00
C PRO A 71 -3.89 6.06 -18.08
N THR A 72 -2.59 6.30 -18.24
CA THR A 72 -1.89 7.36 -17.52
C THR A 72 -2.33 8.70 -18.07
N PRO A 73 -2.96 9.56 -17.26
CA PRO A 73 -3.31 10.90 -17.70
C PRO A 73 -2.02 11.68 -17.99
N GLU A 74 -1.93 12.30 -19.16
CA GLU A 74 -0.92 13.32 -19.40
C GLU A 74 -1.23 14.52 -18.51
N LEU A 75 -0.50 14.64 -17.41
CA LEU A 75 -0.59 15.78 -16.52
C LEU A 75 0.11 16.97 -17.18
N ASP A 76 -0.55 18.14 -17.19
CA ASP A 76 0.05 19.41 -17.57
C ASP A 76 1.37 19.59 -16.77
N PRO A 77 2.48 20.06 -17.40
CA PRO A 77 3.72 20.40 -16.72
C PRO A 77 3.56 21.14 -15.39
N ALA A 78 2.59 22.06 -15.29
CA ALA A 78 2.29 22.81 -14.07
C ALA A 78 1.81 21.92 -12.90
N THR A 79 1.32 20.72 -13.19
CA THR A 79 0.80 19.72 -12.25
C THR A 79 1.71 18.51 -12.07
N ASN A 80 2.90 18.50 -12.67
CA ASN A 80 3.78 17.33 -12.62
C ASN A 80 4.25 16.97 -11.18
N TRP A 81 4.16 17.92 -10.25
CA TRP A 81 4.40 17.68 -8.82
C TRP A 81 3.38 16.71 -8.18
N LEU A 82 2.20 16.51 -8.80
CA LEU A 82 1.20 15.54 -8.34
C LEU A 82 1.61 14.10 -8.62
N THR A 83 2.40 13.86 -9.68
CA THR A 83 2.79 12.52 -10.15
C THR A 83 3.39 11.65 -9.03
N PRO A 84 4.43 12.09 -8.28
CA PRO A 84 4.97 11.31 -7.17
C PRO A 84 3.97 11.13 -6.01
N LEU A 85 3.07 12.09 -5.77
CA LEU A 85 2.05 12.00 -4.72
C LEU A 85 0.97 10.96 -5.06
N LEU A 86 0.49 10.95 -6.31
CA LEU A 86 -0.46 9.96 -6.80
C LEU A 86 0.16 8.57 -6.75
N PHE A 87 1.40 8.44 -7.22
CA PHE A 87 2.14 7.19 -7.18
C PHE A 87 2.33 6.68 -5.74
N THR A 88 2.81 7.53 -4.82
CA THR A 88 3.00 7.13 -3.41
C THR A 88 1.68 6.77 -2.73
N THR A 89 0.60 7.47 -3.03
CA THR A 89 -0.75 7.16 -2.52
C THR A 89 -1.19 5.78 -3.03
N TRP A 90 -1.03 5.51 -4.33
CA TRP A 90 -1.39 4.24 -4.95
C TRP A 90 -0.63 3.06 -4.33
N VAL A 91 0.70 3.12 -4.31
CA VAL A 91 1.52 2.04 -3.72
C VAL A 91 1.26 1.88 -2.22
N SER A 92 0.97 2.95 -1.49
CA SER A 92 0.59 2.87 -0.06
C SER A 92 -0.72 2.11 0.14
N LEU A 93 -1.73 2.36 -0.71
CA LEU A 93 -2.98 1.61 -0.69
C LEU A 93 -2.74 0.13 -1.03
N CYS A 94 -1.97 -0.17 -2.07
CA CYS A 94 -1.59 -1.55 -2.41
C CYS A 94 -0.85 -2.24 -1.25
N ALA A 95 0.07 -1.53 -0.59
CA ALA A 95 0.81 -2.04 0.56
C ALA A 95 -0.13 -2.40 1.71
N LEU A 96 -1.04 -1.50 2.09
CA LEU A 96 -2.04 -1.79 3.12
C LEU A 96 -2.88 -3.01 2.75
N VAL A 97 -3.27 -3.14 1.47
CA VAL A 97 -4.06 -4.28 1.00
C VAL A 97 -3.31 -5.60 1.14
N ASN A 98 -2.09 -5.66 0.65
CA ASN A 98 -1.23 -6.82 0.78
C ASN A 98 -0.97 -7.18 2.26
N ALA A 99 -0.72 -6.18 3.10
CA ALA A 99 -0.49 -6.39 4.54
C ALA A 99 -1.70 -6.98 5.26
N GLY A 100 -2.91 -6.51 4.91
CA GLY A 100 -4.17 -7.07 5.41
C GLY A 100 -4.36 -8.52 4.98
N LEU A 101 -4.13 -8.83 3.70
CA LEU A 101 -4.20 -10.20 3.16
C LEU A 101 -3.20 -11.14 3.86
N LEU A 102 -1.95 -10.69 4.06
CA LEU A 102 -0.93 -11.43 4.79
C LEU A 102 -1.34 -11.71 6.24
N GLY A 103 -1.93 -10.72 6.92
CA GLY A 103 -2.42 -10.90 8.29
C GLY A 103 -3.57 -11.89 8.37
N MET A 104 -4.45 -11.88 7.36
CA MET A 104 -5.55 -12.84 7.20
C MET A 104 -5.03 -14.26 7.03
N ALA A 105 -4.04 -14.44 6.14
CA ALA A 105 -3.39 -15.72 5.92
C ALA A 105 -2.67 -16.22 7.19
N ALA A 106 -1.89 -15.35 7.84
CA ALA A 106 -1.18 -15.68 9.07
C ALA A 106 -2.14 -16.11 10.20
N ARG A 107 -3.30 -15.45 10.33
CA ARG A 107 -4.33 -15.85 11.28
C ARG A 107 -4.93 -17.22 10.92
N ALA A 108 -5.26 -17.44 9.64
CA ALA A 108 -5.84 -18.69 9.17
C ALA A 108 -4.90 -19.89 9.39
N PHE A 109 -3.60 -19.72 9.16
CA PHE A 109 -2.61 -20.77 9.43
C PHE A 109 -2.51 -21.09 10.93
N ARG A 110 -2.48 -20.09 11.81
CA ARG A 110 -2.47 -20.33 13.26
C ARG A 110 -3.71 -21.08 13.76
N THR A 111 -4.89 -20.73 13.25
CA THR A 111 -6.13 -21.43 13.63
C THR A 111 -6.17 -22.87 13.15
N ARG A 112 -5.54 -23.19 12.00
CA ARG A 112 -5.44 -24.56 11.49
C ARG A 112 -4.41 -25.40 12.25
N SER A 113 -3.32 -24.80 12.72
CA SER A 113 -2.29 -25.52 13.50
C SER A 113 -2.72 -25.84 14.93
N ALA A 114 -3.77 -25.20 15.44
CA ALA A 114 -4.29 -25.39 16.79
C ALA A 114 -5.51 -26.33 16.86
N ALA A 115 -5.99 -26.82 15.71
CA ALA A 115 -7.09 -27.78 15.56
C ALA A 115 -6.53 -29.17 15.24
#